data_AF-D3TQV4-F1
#
_entry.id   AF-D3TQV4-F1
#
_cell.length_a   1.000
_cell.length_b   1.000
_cell.length_c   1.000
_cell.angle_alpha   90.00
_cell.angle_beta   90.00
_cell.angle_gamma   90.00
#
_symmetry.space_group_name_H-M   'P 1'
#
loop_
_entity.id
_entity.type
_entity.pdbx_description
1 polymer ?
#
loop_
_entity_poly.entity_id
_entity_poly.type
_entity_poly.pdbx_seq_one_letter_code
_entity_poly.pdbx_strand_id
1 'polypeptide(L)'
;MFKLSELVRWLGLTEFEIMINLCGLLVFTVTLALRISGISSKVIVDWFTVFSPLFCIDICNAYFCVIIGIRMYLDSDNKRKALHRFLWSTYFLFLVAIFKYLLCLKLTGQTGLEYSEVFSPIFVLLQLVAVRACQLPNSI
;
A
#
# COMPACT_ATOMS: atom_id res chain seq x y z
N MET A 1 10.89 20.26 8.63
CA MET A 1 9.47 20.01 8.32
C MET A 1 9.45 19.29 6.98
N PHE A 2 9.15 17.99 6.94
CA PHE A 2 9.20 17.20 5.71
C PHE A 2 8.16 17.73 4.71
N LYS A 3 8.57 18.07 3.49
CA LYS A 3 7.63 18.49 2.46
C LYS A 3 6.95 17.25 1.85
N LEU A 4 5.65 17.34 1.58
CA LEU A 4 4.90 16.27 0.92
C LEU A 4 5.55 15.86 -0.42
N SER A 5 6.17 16.83 -1.10
CA SER A 5 6.94 16.61 -2.32
C SER A 5 8.18 15.73 -2.13
N GLU A 6 8.82 15.74 -0.95
CA GLU A 6 9.93 14.85 -0.63
C GLU A 6 9.43 13.43 -0.42
N LEU A 7 8.30 13.26 0.29
CA LEU A 7 7.67 11.96 0.52
C LEU A 7 7.18 11.33 -0.80
N VAL A 8 6.54 12.13 -1.66
CA VAL A 8 6.14 11.78 -3.04
C VAL A 8 7.36 11.37 -3.87
N ARG A 9 8.49 12.06 -3.71
CA ARG A 9 9.75 11.72 -4.40
C ARG A 9 10.39 10.44 -3.86
N TRP A 10 10.26 10.16 -2.56
CA TRP A 10 10.84 9.00 -1.88
C TRP A 10 10.01 7.72 -2.09
N LEU A 11 8.68 7.81 -2.03
CA LEU A 11 7.80 6.69 -2.33
C LEU A 11 7.59 6.52 -3.84
N GLY A 12 7.74 7.58 -4.63
CA GLY A 12 7.43 7.57 -6.05
C GLY A 12 5.93 7.47 -6.34
N LEU A 13 5.12 7.63 -5.29
CA LEU A 13 3.65 7.67 -5.32
C LEU A 13 3.20 9.11 -5.56
N THR A 14 2.13 9.26 -6.30
CA THR A 14 1.45 10.52 -6.55
C THR A 14 0.74 11.05 -5.30
N GLU A 15 0.54 12.36 -5.23
CA GLU A 15 -0.25 13.00 -4.16
C GLU A 15 -1.69 12.44 -4.10
N PHE A 16 -2.23 12.05 -5.25
CA PHE A 16 -3.53 11.42 -5.37
C PHE A 16 -3.59 10.03 -4.70
N GLU A 17 -2.56 9.20 -4.88
CA GLU A 17 -2.45 7.88 -4.22
C GLU A 17 -2.39 8.02 -2.68
N ILE A 18 -1.77 9.09 -2.17
CA ILE A 18 -1.76 9.37 -0.73
C ILE A 18 -3.16 9.75 -0.25
N MET A 19 -3.86 10.61 -0.99
CA MET A 19 -5.21 11.07 -0.64
C MET A 19 -6.22 9.92 -0.62
N ILE A 20 -6.19 9.03 -1.63
CA ILE A 20 -7.12 7.90 -1.71
C ILE A 20 -6.82 6.84 -0.63
N ASN A 21 -5.54 6.63 -0.31
CA ASN A 21 -5.14 5.79 0.84
C ASN A 21 -5.62 6.37 2.17
N LEU A 22 -5.53 7.69 2.36
CA LEU A 22 -6.03 8.35 3.56
C LEU A 22 -7.55 8.19 3.70
N CYS A 23 -8.29 8.35 2.60
CA CYS A 23 -9.73 8.12 2.56
C CYS A 23 -10.07 6.65 2.90
N GLY A 24 -9.37 5.68 2.29
CA GLY A 24 -9.54 4.26 2.60
C GLY A 24 -9.27 3.92 4.07
N LEU A 25 -8.24 4.51 4.65
CA LEU A 25 -7.88 4.32 6.06
C LEU A 25 -8.94 4.90 7.00
N LEU A 26 -9.53 6.05 6.66
CA LEU A 26 -10.65 6.61 7.42
C LEU A 26 -11.87 5.68 7.39
N VAL A 27 -12.28 5.21 6.21
CA VAL A 27 -13.41 4.27 6.06
C VAL A 27 -13.16 3.00 6.87
N PHE A 28 -11.97 2.42 6.76
CA PHE A 28 -11.58 1.25 7.54
C PHE A 28 -11.60 1.49 9.04
N THR A 29 -11.10 2.63 9.51
CA THR A 29 -11.10 2.97 10.94
C THR A 29 -12.53 3.05 11.46
N VAL A 30 -13.46 3.63 10.68
CA VAL A 30 -14.89 3.66 11.03
C VAL A 30 -15.47 2.25 11.05
N THR A 31 -15.24 1.42 10.02
CA THR A 31 -15.75 0.04 9.97
C THR A 31 -15.19 -0.81 11.11
N LEU A 32 -13.90 -0.66 11.44
CA LEU A 32 -13.23 -1.34 12.54
C LEU A 32 -13.79 -0.89 13.90
N ALA A 33 -13.98 0.41 14.10
CA ALA A 33 -14.56 0.95 15.33
C ALA A 33 -15.99 0.44 15.55
N LEU A 34 -16.81 0.40 14.50
CA LEU A 34 -18.17 -0.16 14.56
C LEU A 34 -18.18 -1.64 14.93
N ARG A 35 -17.21 -2.42 14.43
CA ARG A 35 -17.04 -3.82 14.77
C ARG A 35 -16.65 -4.03 16.24
N ILE A 36 -15.67 -3.25 16.74
CA ILE A 36 -15.18 -3.34 18.13
C ILE A 36 -16.27 -2.87 19.12
N SER A 37 -17.06 -1.87 18.74
CA SER A 37 -18.11 -1.30 19.59
C SER A 37 -19.33 -2.22 19.77
N GLY A 38 -19.35 -3.40 19.12
CA GLY A 38 -20.42 -4.39 19.29
C GLY A 38 -21.79 -3.98 18.72
N ILE A 39 -21.91 -2.79 18.12
CA ILE A 39 -23.12 -2.34 17.40
C ILE A 39 -23.42 -3.30 16.24
N SER A 40 -22.37 -3.88 15.65
CA SER A 40 -22.44 -4.91 14.62
C SER A 40 -22.50 -6.34 15.16
N SER A 41 -22.80 -6.58 16.45
CA SER A 41 -22.91 -7.95 17.00
C SER A 41 -24.11 -8.76 16.47
N LYS A 42 -25.05 -8.14 15.74
CA LYS A 42 -26.19 -8.84 15.12
C LYS A 42 -25.90 -9.40 13.72
N VAL A 43 -24.83 -8.96 13.07
CA VAL A 43 -24.41 -9.46 11.76
C VAL A 43 -23.03 -10.05 11.97
N ILE A 44 -22.84 -11.33 11.65
CA ILE A 44 -21.52 -11.95 11.65
C ILE A 44 -20.74 -11.30 10.50
N VAL A 45 -20.15 -10.13 10.76
CA VAL A 45 -19.34 -9.43 9.77
C VAL A 45 -17.97 -10.10 9.77
N ASP A 46 -17.72 -10.85 8.71
CA ASP A 46 -16.45 -11.50 8.49
C ASP A 46 -15.32 -10.47 8.43
N TRP A 47 -14.13 -10.84 8.90
CA TRP A 47 -12.96 -9.96 8.86
C TRP A 47 -12.64 -9.48 7.45
N PHE A 48 -12.89 -10.30 6.43
CA PHE A 48 -12.74 -9.91 5.03
C PHE A 48 -13.63 -8.72 4.65
N THR A 49 -14.84 -8.61 5.22
CA THR A 49 -15.73 -7.46 4.97
C THR A 49 -15.19 -6.18 5.61
N VAL A 50 -14.57 -6.28 6.78
CA VAL A 50 -13.96 -5.14 7.48
C VAL A 50 -12.74 -4.62 6.72
N PHE A 51 -11.96 -5.52 6.13
CA PHE A 51 -10.78 -5.17 5.32
C PHE A 51 -11.09 -4.83 3.86
N SER A 52 -12.29 -5.15 3.36
CA SER A 52 -12.76 -4.84 2.00
C SER A 52 -12.48 -3.40 1.53
N PRO A 53 -12.78 -2.33 2.30
CA PRO A 53 -12.47 -0.97 1.85
C PRO A 53 -10.96 -0.75 1.61
N LEU A 54 -10.08 -1.37 2.40
CA LEU A 54 -8.64 -1.29 2.17
C LEU A 54 -8.25 -1.95 0.84
N PHE A 55 -8.76 -3.15 0.58
CA PHE A 55 -8.45 -3.90 -0.65
C PHE A 55 -8.96 -3.16 -1.90
N CYS A 56 -10.16 -2.58 -1.85
CA CYS A 56 -10.67 -1.77 -2.95
C CYS A 56 -9.74 -0.59 -3.28
N ILE A 57 -9.23 0.10 -2.26
CA ILE A 57 -8.28 1.20 -2.47
C ILE A 57 -6.95 0.71 -3.03
N ASP A 58 -6.43 -0.43 -2.58
CA ASP A 58 -5.20 -1.02 -3.15
C ASP A 58 -5.38 -1.36 -4.64
N ILE A 59 -6.53 -1.89 -5.03
CA ILE A 59 -6.85 -2.18 -6.45
C ILE A 59 -6.93 -0.89 -7.26
N CYS A 60 -7.60 0.15 -6.73
CA CYS A 60 -7.65 1.46 -7.39
C CYS A 60 -6.25 2.06 -7.57
N ASN A 61 -5.38 1.96 -6.57
CA ASN A 61 -3.99 2.41 -6.65
C ASN A 61 -3.18 1.61 -7.67
N ALA A 62 -3.33 0.29 -7.69
CA ALA A 62 -2.66 -0.56 -8.67
C ALA A 62 -3.08 -0.20 -10.11
N TYR A 63 -4.38 0.04 -10.33
CA TYR A 63 -4.91 0.47 -11.63
C TYR A 63 -4.33 1.81 -12.07
N PHE A 64 -4.29 2.79 -11.17
CA PHE A 64 -3.72 4.11 -11.45
C PHE A 64 -2.21 4.03 -11.75
N CYS A 65 -1.49 3.22 -10.98
CA CYS A 65 -0.08 2.93 -11.20
C CYS A 65 0.15 2.41 -12.63
N VAL A 66 -0.64 1.41 -13.06
CA VAL A 66 -0.57 0.82 -14.42
C VAL A 66 -0.80 1.88 -15.50
N ILE A 67 -1.81 2.73 -15.36
CA ILE A 67 -2.10 3.80 -16.33
C ILE A 67 -0.91 4.74 -16.46
N ILE A 68 -0.34 5.20 -15.34
CA ILE A 68 0.84 6.08 -15.36
C ILE A 68 2.03 5.35 -15.99
N GLY A 69 2.22 4.07 -15.67
CA GLY A 69 3.27 3.25 -16.26
C GLY A 69 3.19 3.20 -17.78
N ILE A 70 1.99 2.97 -18.33
CA ILE A 70 1.75 2.95 -19.79
C ILE A 70 2.02 4.33 -20.39
N ARG A 71 1.54 5.41 -19.76
CA ARG A 71 1.75 6.78 -20.25
C ARG A 71 3.24 7.14 -20.30
N MET A 72 3.98 6.81 -19.24
CA MET A 72 5.43 7.02 -19.18
C MET A 72 6.19 6.15 -20.20
N TYR A 73 5.69 4.95 -20.49
CA TYR A 73 6.29 4.06 -21.49
C TYR A 73 6.14 4.61 -22.92
N LEU A 74 5.00 5.22 -23.23
CA LEU A 74 4.73 5.83 -24.54
C LEU A 74 5.44 7.17 -24.74
N ASP A 75 5.61 7.96 -23.68
CA ASP A 75 6.16 9.32 -23.74
C ASP A 75 7.70 9.38 -23.66
N SER A 76 8.37 8.35 -23.11
CA SER A 76 9.81 8.42 -22.82
C SER A 76 10.70 7.82 -23.92
N ASP A 77 11.64 8.64 -24.41
CA ASP A 77 12.81 8.22 -25.20
C ASP A 77 13.71 7.21 -24.43
N ASN A 78 13.65 7.24 -23.08
CA ASN A 78 14.39 6.37 -22.16
C ASN A 78 13.50 5.33 -21.45
N LYS A 79 12.90 4.43 -22.25
CA LYS A 79 11.96 3.37 -21.83
C LYS A 79 12.40 2.56 -20.60
N ARG A 80 13.71 2.31 -20.42
CA ARG A 80 14.24 1.49 -19.31
C ARG A 80 14.10 2.15 -17.93
N LYS A 81 14.32 3.46 -17.83
CA LYS A 81 14.22 4.18 -16.55
C LYS A 81 12.76 4.29 -16.09
N ALA A 82 11.84 4.52 -17.03
CA ALA A 82 10.40 4.55 -16.77
C ALA A 82 9.89 3.18 -16.27
N LEU A 83 10.27 2.09 -16.96
CA LEU A 83 9.91 0.73 -16.54
C LEU A 83 10.46 0.36 -15.17
N HIS A 84 11.71 0.71 -14.87
CA HIS A 84 12.29 0.45 -13.54
C HIS A 84 11.52 1.18 -12.43
N ARG A 85 11.13 2.44 -12.66
CA ARG A 85 10.33 3.21 -11.71
C ARG A 85 8.94 2.60 -11.52
N PHE A 86 8.31 2.16 -12.60
CA PHE A 86 7.00 1.51 -12.56
C PHE A 86 7.07 0.19 -11.80
N LEU A 87 8.01 -0.69 -12.15
CA LEU A 87 8.24 -1.97 -11.47
C LEU A 87 8.48 -1.79 -9.97
N TRP A 88 9.26 -0.79 -9.58
CA TRP A 88 9.49 -0.47 -8.18
C TRP A 88 8.19 -0.09 -7.44
N SER A 89 7.37 0.77 -8.04
CA SER A 89 6.09 1.18 -7.46
C SER A 89 5.10 0.01 -7.36
N THR A 90 5.02 -0.82 -8.40
CA THR A 90 4.19 -2.04 -8.38
C THR A 90 4.63 -3.02 -7.31
N TYR A 91 5.94 -3.24 -7.16
CA TYR A 91 6.48 -4.14 -6.13
C TYR A 91 6.16 -3.65 -4.71
N PHE A 92 6.26 -2.34 -4.49
CA PHE A 92 5.87 -1.71 -3.23
C PHE A 92 4.39 -1.94 -2.91
N LEU A 93 3.49 -1.66 -3.87
CA LEU A 93 2.05 -1.88 -3.70
C LEU A 93 1.73 -3.36 -3.43
N PHE A 94 2.42 -4.27 -4.12
CA PHE A 94 2.24 -5.71 -3.94
C PHE A 94 2.65 -6.19 -2.54
N LEU A 95 3.78 -5.74 -2.02
CA LEU A 95 4.23 -6.03 -0.64
C LEU A 95 3.22 -5.54 0.41
N VAL A 96 2.67 -4.33 0.22
CA VAL A 96 1.63 -3.78 1.10
C VAL A 96 0.36 -4.63 1.04
N ALA A 97 -0.06 -5.06 -0.15
CA ALA A 97 -1.24 -5.90 -0.32
C ALA A 97 -1.06 -7.28 0.35
N ILE A 98 0.13 -7.90 0.22
CA ILE A 98 0.46 -9.16 0.90
C ILE A 98 0.38 -8.99 2.42
N PHE A 99 0.97 -7.92 2.96
CA PHE A 99 0.89 -7.64 4.40
C PHE A 99 -0.56 -7.56 4.88
N LYS A 100 -1.41 -6.78 4.18
CA LYS A 100 -2.84 -6.64 4.52
C LYS A 100 -3.58 -7.96 4.47
N TYR A 101 -3.28 -8.79 3.47
CA TYR A 101 -3.85 -10.13 3.32
C TYR A 101 -3.45 -11.06 4.46
N LEU A 102 -2.16 -11.13 4.80
CA LEU A 102 -1.64 -11.93 5.92
C LEU A 102 -2.25 -11.48 7.26
N LEU A 103 -2.40 -10.16 7.45
CA LEU A 103 -3.03 -9.59 8.64
C LEU A 103 -4.49 -10.04 8.74
N CYS A 104 -5.25 -9.98 7.64
CA CYS A 104 -6.62 -10.45 7.58
C CYS A 104 -6.72 -11.95 7.92
N LEU A 105 -5.85 -12.78 7.34
CA LEU A 105 -5.82 -14.22 7.57
C LEU A 105 -5.52 -14.58 9.03
N LYS A 106 -4.62 -13.80 9.66
CA LYS A 106 -4.31 -13.94 11.08
C LYS A 106 -5.48 -13.55 11.98
N LEU A 107 -6.18 -12.46 11.65
CA LEU A 107 -7.35 -11.97 12.40
C LEU A 107 -8.55 -12.92 12.32
N THR A 108 -8.75 -13.59 11.18
CA THR A 108 -9.77 -14.65 11.01
C THR A 108 -9.42 -15.92 11.79
N GLY A 109 -8.21 -16.05 12.35
CA GLY A 109 -7.79 -17.22 13.12
C GLY A 109 -7.61 -18.49 12.27
N GLN A 110 -7.59 -18.37 10.94
CA GLN A 110 -7.42 -19.51 10.04
C GLN A 110 -5.97 -19.98 9.93
N THR A 111 -5.01 -19.26 10.52
CA THR A 111 -3.59 -19.62 10.46
C THR A 111 -2.86 -19.50 11.80
N GLY A 112 -2.03 -20.50 12.09
CA GLY A 112 -1.11 -20.52 13.23
C GLY A 112 0.13 -19.63 13.06
N LEU A 113 0.21 -18.83 11.98
CA LEU A 113 1.37 -18.01 11.63
C LEU A 113 1.78 -17.10 12.78
N GLU A 114 3.06 -17.03 13.10
CA GLU A 114 3.54 -16.14 14.15
C GLU A 114 3.42 -14.69 13.72
N TYR A 115 3.28 -13.77 14.67
CA TYR A 115 3.24 -12.32 14.36
C TYR A 115 4.48 -11.89 13.55
N SER A 116 5.62 -12.53 13.78
CA SER A 116 6.86 -12.29 13.04
C SER A 116 6.70 -12.50 11.52
N GLU A 117 6.01 -13.56 11.10
CA GLU A 117 5.79 -13.89 9.69
C GLU A 117 4.85 -12.89 9.01
N VAL A 118 3.81 -12.46 9.73
CA VAL A 118 2.84 -11.46 9.25
C VAL A 118 3.53 -10.10 9.01
N PHE A 119 4.48 -9.71 9.87
CA PHE A 119 5.19 -8.43 9.73
C PHE A 119 6.38 -8.46 8.76
N SER A 120 6.83 -9.64 8.31
CA SER A 120 7.98 -9.81 7.40
C SER A 120 7.94 -8.89 6.15
N PRO A 121 6.81 -8.75 5.42
CA PRO A 121 6.75 -7.88 4.24
C PRO A 121 7.00 -6.40 4.56
N ILE A 122 6.63 -5.93 5.75
CA ILE A 122 6.87 -4.54 6.19
C ILE A 122 8.36 -4.30 6.42
N PHE A 123 9.08 -5.26 7.02
CA PHE A 123 10.52 -5.13 7.23
C PHE A 123 11.28 -5.01 5.91
N VAL A 124 10.93 -5.83 4.92
CA VAL A 124 11.49 -5.73 3.57
C VAL A 124 11.17 -4.36 2.95
N LEU A 125 9.93 -3.90 3.11
CA LEU A 125 9.48 -2.62 2.58
C LEU A 125 10.23 -1.43 3.21
N LEU A 126 10.48 -1.46 4.52
CA LEU A 126 11.29 -0.45 5.22
C LEU A 126 12.73 -0.43 4.72
N GLN A 127 13.34 -1.59 4.50
CA GLN A 127 14.70 -1.69 3.93
C GLN A 127 14.77 -1.09 2.53
N LEU A 128 13.78 -1.37 1.67
CA LEU A 128 13.70 -0.81 0.32
C LEU A 128 13.60 0.72 0.33
N VAL A 129 12.77 1.27 1.23
CA VAL A 129 12.63 2.73 1.40
C VAL A 129 13.94 3.34 1.90
N ALA A 130 14.62 2.70 2.86
CA ALA A 130 15.91 3.18 3.38
C ALA A 130 17.00 3.20 2.29
N VAL A 131 17.12 2.14 1.50
CA VAL A 131 18.08 2.08 0.38
C VAL A 131 17.82 3.21 -0.62
N ARG A 132 16.55 3.45 -0.97
CA ARG A 132 16.19 4.51 -1.92
C ARG A 132 16.44 5.90 -1.36
N ALA A 133 16.15 6.12 -0.08
CA ALA A 133 16.46 7.39 0.60
C ALA A 133 17.97 7.69 0.58
N CYS A 134 18.82 6.66 0.71
CA CYS A 134 20.28 6.78 0.62
C CYS A 134 20.81 6.94 -0.81
N GLN A 135 20.06 6.54 -1.84
CA GLN A 135 20.44 6.73 -3.26
C GLN A 135 20.05 8.12 -3.80
N LEU A 136 19.11 8.82 -3.15
CA LEU A 136 18.66 10.15 -3.53
C LEU A 136 19.63 11.34 -3.32
N PRO A 137 20.67 11.32 -2.45
CA PRO A 137 21.53 12.49 -2.25
C PRO A 137 22.46 12.80 -3.42
N ASN A 138 22.61 11.92 -4.42
CA ASN A 138 23.59 12.08 -5.51
C ASN A 138 23.01 12.53 -6.87
N SER A 139 21.76 13.01 -6.92
CA SER A 139 21.22 13.68 -8.12
C SER A 139 20.89 15.13 -7.81
N ILE A 140 21.92 15.97 -7.75
CA ILE A 140 21.84 17.41 -8.00
C ILE A 140 22.00 17.60 -9.50
#